data_AF-A0A8I0H3T6-F1
#
_entry.id   AF-A0A8I0H3T6-F1
#
_cell.length_a   1.000
_cell.length_b   1.000
_cell.length_c   1.000
_cell.angle_alpha   90.00
_cell.angle_beta   90.00
_cell.angle_gamma   90.00
#
_symmetry.space_group_name_H-M   'P 1'
#
loop_
_entity.id
_entity.type
_entity.pdbx_description
1 polymer ?
#
loop_
_entity_poly.entity_id
_entity_poly.type
_entity_poly.pdbx_seq_one_letter_code
_entity_poly.pdbx_strand_id
1 'polypeptide(L)'
;SILELGVGTGVLGERVKSLVPSTEIDGLDISSEMLKRSKEKAVYNHLYLGSADEHLYTEQYAFVYSAFMFHSVKGQDILLS
;
A
#
# COMPACT_ATOMS: atom_id res chain seq x y z
N SER A 1 4.35 -0.07 12.07
CA SER A 1 3.67 0.36 10.84
C SER A 1 3.79 -0.72 9.77
N ILE A 2 2.81 -0.79 8.89
CA ILE A 2 2.71 -1.72 7.75
C ILE A 2 2.58 -0.90 6.48
N LEU A 3 3.19 -1.37 5.38
CA LEU A 3 3.00 -0.79 4.05
C LEU A 3 2.30 -1.79 3.13
N GLU A 4 1.17 -1.37 2.55
CA GLU A 4 0.47 -2.09 1.47
C GLU A 4 0.88 -1.50 0.12
N LEU A 5 1.50 -2.33 -0.72
CA LEU A 5 1.83 -2.01 -2.11
C LEU A 5 0.71 -2.52 -3.03
N GLY A 6 0.12 -1.60 -3.81
CA GLY A 6 -1.02 -1.92 -4.67
C GLY A 6 -2.33 -1.94 -3.90
N VAL A 7 -2.64 -0.85 -3.20
CA VAL A 7 -3.82 -0.70 -2.33
C VAL A 7 -5.14 -1.00 -3.04
N GLY A 8 -5.22 -0.69 -4.34
CA GLY A 8 -6.46 -0.76 -5.09
C GLY A 8 -7.57 0.02 -4.40
N THR A 9 -8.73 -0.62 -4.24
CA THR A 9 -9.90 -0.02 -3.58
C THR A 9 -9.84 -0.05 -2.04
N GLY A 10 -8.75 -0.58 -1.46
CA GLY A 10 -8.52 -0.61 -0.02
C GLY A 10 -9.20 -1.74 0.76
N VAL A 11 -9.78 -2.74 0.07
CA VAL A 11 -10.48 -3.88 0.70
C VAL A 11 -9.56 -4.69 1.63
N LEU A 12 -8.29 -4.87 1.25
CA LEU A 12 -7.36 -5.65 2.05
C LEU A 12 -6.94 -4.91 3.33
N GLY A 13 -6.54 -3.64 3.24
CA GLY A 13 -6.29 -2.82 4.44
C GLY A 13 -7.50 -2.74 5.38
N GLU A 14 -8.74 -2.69 4.87
CA GLU A 14 -9.96 -2.75 5.70
C GLU A 14 -10.04 -4.08 6.47
N ARG A 15 -9.72 -5.20 5.82
CA ARG A 15 -9.67 -6.51 6.47
C ARG A 15 -8.55 -6.59 7.52
N VAL A 16 -7.37 -6.05 7.22
CA VAL A 16 -6.24 -6.00 8.18
C VAL A 16 -6.63 -5.17 9.40
N LYS A 17 -7.21 -3.98 9.21
CA LYS A 17 -7.68 -3.11 10.30
C LYS A 17 -8.77 -3.78 11.15
N SER A 18 -9.67 -4.55 10.54
CA SER A 18 -10.67 -5.33 11.27
C SER A 18 -10.06 -6.43 12.16
N LEU A 19 -8.93 -7.03 11.75
CA LEU A 19 -8.26 -8.09 12.50
C LEU A 19 -7.33 -7.53 13.59
N VAL A 20 -6.64 -6.42 13.29
CA VAL A 20 -5.68 -5.77 14.19
C VAL A 20 -5.95 -4.26 14.21
N PRO A 21 -6.95 -3.78 14.98
CA PRO A 21 -7.40 -2.38 14.92
C PRO A 21 -6.34 -1.33 15.25
N SER A 22 -5.40 -1.68 16.13
CA SER A 22 -4.30 -0.82 16.56
C SER A 22 -3.18 -0.69 15.53
N THR A 23 -3.20 -1.49 14.45
CA THR A 23 -2.13 -1.46 13.44
C THR A 23 -2.20 -0.18 12.61
N GLU A 24 -1.05 0.42 12.34
CA GLU A 24 -0.91 1.54 11.42
C GLU A 24 -0.58 1.01 10.03
N ILE A 25 -1.36 1.41 9.03
CA ILE A 25 -1.22 0.95 7.65
C ILE A 25 -1.04 2.18 6.77
N ASP A 26 0.06 2.23 6.03
CA ASP A 26 0.22 3.13 4.90
C ASP A 26 -0.01 2.36 3.60
N GLY A 27 -0.40 3.07 2.55
CA GLY A 27 -0.73 2.47 1.28
C GLY A 27 -0.09 3.21 0.12
N LEU A 28 0.35 2.47 -0.90
CA LEU A 28 0.84 3.00 -2.16
C LEU A 28 0.08 2.39 -3.34
N ASP A 29 -0.37 3.23 -4.27
CA ASP A 29 -0.96 2.78 -5.53
C ASP A 29 -0.64 3.77 -6.65
N ILE A 30 -0.46 3.25 -7.87
CA ILE A 30 -0.18 4.07 -9.05
C ILE A 30 -1.44 4.77 -9.58
N SER A 31 -2.63 4.26 -9.24
CA SER A 31 -3.91 4.79 -9.70
C SER A 31 -4.52 5.77 -8.69
N SER A 32 -4.58 7.04 -9.09
CA SER A 32 -5.26 8.09 -8.31
C SER A 32 -6.75 7.81 -8.10
N GLU A 33 -7.41 7.12 -9.04
CA GLU A 33 -8.80 6.68 -8.91
C GLU A 33 -8.95 5.63 -7.80
N MET A 34 -8.04 4.65 -7.75
CA MET A 34 -8.04 3.64 -6.71
C MET A 34 -7.79 4.26 -5.34
N LEU A 35 -6.82 5.17 -5.24
CA LEU A 35 -6.55 5.90 -4.01
C LEU A 35 -7.77 6.70 -3.52
N LYS A 36 -8.50 7.36 -4.42
CA LYS A 36 -9.75 8.06 -4.08
C LYS A 36 -10.75 7.12 -3.40
N ARG A 37 -10.95 5.92 -3.96
CA ARG A 37 -11.86 4.91 -3.40
C ARG A 37 -11.34 4.33 -2.08
N SER A 38 -10.04 4.06 -1.97
CA SER A 38 -9.44 3.53 -0.74
C SER A 38 -9.53 4.53 0.42
N LYS A 39 -9.44 5.84 0.14
CA LYS A 39 -9.56 6.91 1.15
C LYS A 39 -10.92 6.90 1.84
N GLU A 40 -11.99 6.51 1.14
CA GLU A 40 -13.34 6.39 1.71
C GLU A 40 -13.43 5.33 2.81
N LYS A 41 -12.49 4.37 2.86
CA LYS A 41 -12.42 3.35 3.91
C LYS A 41 -11.90 3.90 5.25
N ALA A 42 -11.16 5.01 5.23
CA ALA A 42 -10.59 5.64 6.42
C ALA A 42 -9.77 4.69 7.33
N VAL A 43 -9.08 3.71 6.73
CA VAL A 43 -8.23 2.73 7.47
C VAL A 43 -6.73 2.95 7.30
N TYR A 44 -6.32 3.74 6.30
CA TYR A 44 -4.92 4.05 6.02
C TYR A 44 -4.52 5.37 6.70
N ASN A 45 -3.33 5.42 7.29
CA ASN A 45 -2.74 6.62 7.85
C ASN A 45 -2.27 7.55 6.72
N HIS A 46 -1.50 7.01 5.77
CA HIS A 46 -1.09 7.71 4.55
C HIS A 46 -1.40 6.91 3.29
N LEU A 47 -1.69 7.64 2.22
CA LEU A 47 -1.90 7.09 0.88
C LEU A 47 -0.99 7.83 -0.10
N TYR A 48 -0.06 7.10 -0.72
CA TYR A 48 0.93 7.62 -1.65
C TYR A 48 0.53 7.28 -3.09
N LEU A 49 0.56 8.29 -3.96
CA LEU A 49 0.39 8.12 -5.40
C LEU A 49 1.76 7.92 -6.05
N GLY A 50 1.97 6.77 -6.70
CA GLY A 50 3.19 6.49 -7.43
C GLY A 50 3.37 5.03 -7.79
N SER A 51 4.37 4.75 -8.64
CA SER A 51 4.81 3.38 -8.90
C SER A 51 5.66 2.87 -7.74
N ALA A 52 5.53 1.59 -7.39
CA ALA A 52 6.25 1.00 -6.26
C ALA A 52 7.77 0.98 -6.50
N ASP A 53 8.21 0.75 -7.74
CA ASP A 53 9.62 0.75 -8.16
C ASP A 53 10.22 2.15 -8.36
N GLU A 54 9.43 3.22 -8.22
CA GLU A 54 9.90 4.61 -8.35
C GLU A 54 9.72 5.41 -7.04
N HIS A 55 9.08 4.83 -6.04
CA HIS A 55 8.80 5.51 -4.78
C HIS A 55 10.04 5.59 -3.90
N LEU A 56 10.29 6.76 -3.32
CA LEU A 56 11.37 6.95 -2.36
C LEU A 56 10.90 6.53 -0.95
N TYR A 57 11.32 5.35 -0.51
CA TYR A 57 11.02 4.84 0.81
C TYR A 57 11.94 5.46 1.87
N THR A 58 11.44 6.47 2.61
CA THR A 58 12.16 7.10 3.72
C THR A 58 11.85 6.48 5.08
N GLU A 59 10.70 5.82 5.18
CA GLU A 59 10.20 5.23 6.42
C GLU A 59 10.58 3.74 6.55
N GLN A 60 10.70 3.27 7.78
CA GLN A 60 10.87 1.84 8.07
C GLN A 60 9.52 1.21 8.44
N TYR A 61 9.20 0.10 7.79
CA TYR A 61 7.98 -0.67 8.04
C TYR A 61 8.33 -2.04 8.64
N ALA A 62 7.51 -2.50 9.59
CA ALA A 62 7.66 -3.84 10.17
C ALA A 62 7.27 -4.93 9.17
N PHE A 63 6.31 -4.62 8.30
CA PHE A 63 5.87 -5.47 7.21
C PHE A 63 5.61 -4.63 5.97
N VAL A 64 6.06 -5.11 4.82
CA VAL A 64 5.66 -4.64 3.49
C VAL A 64 5.00 -5.80 2.79
N TYR A 65 3.80 -5.62 2.26
CA TYR A 65 3.12 -6.66 1.51
C TYR A 65 2.52 -6.11 0.23
N SER A 66 2.33 -6.99 -0.75
CA SER A 66 1.45 -6.75 -1.89
C SER A 66 0.49 -7.92 -2.04
N ALA A 67 -0.70 -7.67 -2.55
CA ALA A 67 -1.65 -8.70 -2.91
C ALA A 67 -2.00 -8.57 -4.39
N PHE A 68 -1.57 -9.54 -5.19
CA PHE A 68 -1.85 -9.57 -6.63
C PHE A 68 -1.42 -8.28 -7.39
N MET A 69 -0.37 -7.60 -6.92
CA MET A 69 0.19 -6.41 -7.57
C MET A 69 1.62 -6.61 -8.06
N PHE A 70 2.48 -7.35 -7.31
CA PHE A 70 3.91 -7.44 -7.61
C PHE A 70 4.24 -7.84 -9.06
N HIS A 71 3.43 -8.68 -9.69
CA HIS A 71 3.60 -9.09 -11.10
C HIS A 71 3.40 -7.95 -12.12
N SER A 72 2.83 -6.82 -11.71
CA SER A 72 2.61 -5.62 -12.53
C SER A 72 3.72 -4.57 -12.37
N VAL A 73 4.62 -4.73 -11.41
CA VAL A 73 5.77 -3.85 -11.20
C VAL A 73 6.80 -4.12 -12.31
N LYS A 74 7.35 -3.07 -12.92
CA LYS A 74 8.35 -3.22 -14.00
C LYS A 74 9.72 -3.56 -13.42
N GLY A 75 10.19 -2.77 -12.44
CA GLY A 75 11.44 -2.96 -11.72
C GLY A 75 11.26 -3.81 -10.45
N GLN A 76 10.89 -5.09 -10.60
CA GLN A 76 10.70 -5.99 -9.45
C GLN A 76 11.98 -6.19 -8.64
N ASP A 77 13.13 -6.25 -9.32
CA ASP A 77 14.46 -6.34 -8.74
C ASP A 77 14.84 -5.07 -7.97
N ILE A 78 14.50 -3.89 -8.51
CA ILE A 78 14.70 -2.59 -7.86
C ILE A 78 13.84 -2.48 -6.59
N LEU A 79 12.57 -2.92 -6.66
CA LEU A 79 11.68 -2.88 -5.50
C LEU A 79 12.14 -3.80 -4.36
N LEU A 80 12.92 -4.84 -4.67
CA LEU A 80 13.43 -5.82 -3.69
C LEU A 80 14.85 -5.52 -3.19
N SER A 81 15.54 -4.52 -3.76
CA SER A 81 16.92 -4.15 -3.39
C SER A 81 16.95 -3.19 -2.21
#